data_AF-A0A1I8BFV4-F1
#
_entry.id   AF-A0A1I8BFV4-F1
#
_cell.length_a   1.000
_cell.length_b   1.000
_cell.length_c   1.000
_cell.angle_alpha   90.00
_cell.angle_beta   90.00
_cell.angle_gamma   90.00
#
_symmetry.space_group_name_H-M   'P 1'
#
loop_
_entity.id
_entity.type
_entity.pdbx_description
1 polymer ?
#
loop_
_entity_poly.entity_id
_entity_poly.type
_entity_poly.pdbx_seq_one_letter_code
_entity_poly.pdbx_strand_id
1 'polypeptide(L)'
;MPSHQFIAQCCYSALMATTLLFTLVSMLTPGWRYIIKGNQIGEYDNSNTINSGIFVCDIEGMSDCMAKRSTVDTLIGVFLILIVLLELIALGWSIASFVFADKEGTSRRKLILFTPLSVFSFLICGLFLLIILLFALKQNGQIEFDLNMSVAMGANIGYSFIICCFAFVLAIFSVPAGLFLTFLRENT
;
A
#
# COMPACT_ATOMS: atom_id res chain seq x y z
N MET A 1 7.90 -30.88 -6.99
CA MET A 1 8.27 -29.61 -7.67
C MET A 1 9.79 -29.54 -7.80
N PRO A 2 10.34 -28.95 -8.87
CA PRO A 2 11.76 -28.58 -8.91
C PRO A 2 12.08 -27.59 -7.78
N SER A 3 13.23 -27.75 -7.11
CA SER A 3 13.61 -26.94 -5.94
C SER A 3 13.60 -25.44 -6.20
N HIS A 4 13.95 -25.01 -7.41
CA HIS A 4 13.96 -23.60 -7.81
C HIS A 4 12.56 -22.97 -7.93
N GLN A 5 11.56 -23.72 -8.41
CA GLN A 5 10.16 -23.25 -8.48
C GLN A 5 9.57 -23.09 -7.08
N PHE A 6 9.88 -24.03 -6.17
CA PHE A 6 9.45 -23.97 -4.77
C PHE A 6 10.01 -22.73 -4.07
N ILE A 7 11.32 -22.47 -4.19
CA ILE A 7 11.98 -21.31 -3.58
C ILE A 7 11.38 -20.01 -4.11
N ALA A 8 11.23 -19.88 -5.44
CA ALA A 8 10.66 -18.68 -6.05
C ALA A 8 9.23 -18.41 -5.56
N GLN A 9 8.42 -19.45 -5.35
CA GLN A 9 7.06 -19.33 -4.86
C GLN A 9 7.03 -18.91 -3.39
N CYS A 10 7.88 -19.51 -2.54
CA CYS A 10 8.03 -19.08 -1.15
C CYS A 10 8.47 -17.61 -1.06
N CYS A 11 9.42 -17.18 -1.89
CA CYS A 11 9.86 -15.79 -1.96
C CYS A 11 8.70 -14.85 -2.36
N TYR A 12 7.92 -15.22 -3.37
CA TYR A 12 6.75 -14.45 -3.77
C TYR A 12 5.71 -14.34 -2.65
N SER A 13 5.36 -15.46 -2.00
CA SER A 13 4.39 -15.47 -0.90
C SER A 13 4.88 -14.63 0.28
N ALA A 14 6.17 -14.72 0.62
CA ALA A 14 6.77 -13.94 1.70
C ALA A 14 6.73 -12.44 1.38
N LEU A 15 7.12 -12.04 0.16
CA LEU A 15 7.02 -10.65 -0.28
C LEU A 15 5.58 -10.15 -0.19
N MET A 16 4.62 -10.88 -0.74
CA MET A 16 3.21 -10.48 -0.72
C MET A 16 2.65 -10.38 0.72
N ALA A 17 3.03 -11.30 1.61
CA ALA A 17 2.64 -11.25 3.02
C ALA A 17 3.23 -10.02 3.73
N THR A 18 4.50 -9.69 3.46
CA THR A 18 5.13 -8.49 4.02
C THR A 18 4.52 -7.21 3.46
N THR A 19 4.22 -7.16 2.16
CA THR A 19 3.50 -6.05 1.54
C THR A 19 2.17 -5.83 2.24
N LEU A 20 1.34 -6.87 2.36
CA LEU A 20 0.05 -6.82 3.06
C LEU A 20 0.17 -6.30 4.49
N LEU A 21 1.19 -6.78 5.23
CA LEU A 21 1.44 -6.31 6.59
C LEU A 21 1.72 -4.80 6.61
N PHE A 22 2.61 -4.31 5.74
CA PHE A 22 2.91 -2.87 5.68
C PHE A 22 1.71 -2.04 5.18
N THR A 23 0.91 -2.55 4.24
CA THR A 23 -0.33 -1.91 3.79
C THR A 23 -1.30 -1.75 4.96
N LEU A 24 -1.53 -2.81 5.74
CA LEU A 24 -2.41 -2.78 6.90
C LEU A 24 -1.87 -1.84 7.99
N VAL A 25 -0.58 -1.90 8.29
CA VAL A 25 0.06 -1.00 9.26
C VAL A 25 -0.10 0.45 8.81
N SER A 26 0.13 0.76 7.54
CA SER A 26 -0.06 2.10 6.98
C SER A 26 -1.52 2.57 7.07
N MET A 27 -2.49 1.69 6.82
CA MET A 27 -3.92 2.03 6.91
C MET A 27 -4.37 2.29 8.35
N LEU A 28 -3.91 1.46 9.30
CA LEU A 28 -4.36 1.47 10.68
C LEU A 28 -3.61 2.48 11.55
N THR A 29 -2.43 2.94 11.11
CA THR A 29 -1.63 3.91 11.86
C THR A 29 -2.02 5.34 11.46
N PRO A 30 -2.41 6.21 12.41
CA PRO A 30 -2.65 7.62 12.12
C PRO A 30 -1.34 8.33 11.72
N GLY A 31 -1.45 9.43 10.96
CA GLY A 31 -0.27 10.19 10.53
C GLY A 31 0.14 9.91 9.09
N TRP A 32 -0.81 9.97 8.16
CA TRP A 32 -0.52 10.08 6.72
C TRP A 32 -0.05 11.49 6.34
N ARG A 33 -0.47 12.49 7.12
CA ARG A 33 -0.01 13.87 7.02
C ARG A 33 0.06 14.51 8.40
N TYR A 34 1.07 15.32 8.60
CA TYR A 34 1.18 16.23 9.73
C TYR A 34 0.75 17.63 9.32
N ILE A 35 -0.12 18.24 10.12
CA ILE A 35 -0.45 19.67 10.00
C ILE A 35 0.17 20.34 11.23
N ILE A 36 1.23 21.11 11.03
CA ILE A 36 1.81 21.94 12.09
C ILE A 36 0.92 23.18 12.19
N LYS A 37 0.10 23.27 13.25
CA LYS A 37 -0.63 24.50 13.56
C LYS A 37 0.35 25.51 14.13
N GLY A 38 0.90 26.37 13.26
CA GLY A 38 1.77 27.46 13.67
C GLY A 38 0.99 28.54 14.40
N ASN A 39 1.15 28.61 15.72
CA ASN A 39 1.18 29.90 16.41
C ASN A 39 2.14 29.82 17.59
N GLN A 40 3.43 29.61 17.33
CA GLN A 40 4.51 30.07 18.21
C GLN A 40 5.85 30.01 17.47
N ILE A 41 6.36 31.19 17.16
CA ILE A 41 7.75 31.41 16.79
C ILE A 41 8.56 31.08 18.05
N GLY A 42 9.21 29.92 18.09
CA GLY A 42 10.32 29.68 19.03
C GLY A 42 10.22 28.51 20.01
N GLU A 43 9.12 27.75 20.07
CA GLU A 43 9.05 26.59 20.97
C GLU A 43 8.46 25.39 20.23
N TYR A 44 9.31 24.36 20.01
CA TYR A 44 8.90 23.05 19.51
C TYR A 44 8.13 22.32 20.62
N ASP A 45 6.93 22.79 20.94
CA ASP A 45 6.04 22.07 21.82
C ASP A 45 5.25 21.06 20.98
N ASN A 46 5.55 19.76 21.16
CA ASN A 46 4.95 18.64 20.43
C ASN A 46 3.43 18.48 20.70
N SER A 47 2.84 19.36 21.52
CA SER A 47 1.46 19.36 21.99
C SER A 47 0.43 19.79 20.93
N ASN A 48 0.85 20.39 19.80
CA ASN A 48 -0.06 20.93 18.78
C ASN A 48 -0.01 20.20 17.41
N THR A 49 0.59 19.01 17.35
CA THR A 49 0.67 18.20 16.11
C THR A 49 -0.60 17.38 15.92
N ILE A 50 -1.44 17.75 14.95
CA ILE A 50 -2.61 16.94 14.60
C ILE A 50 -2.17 15.85 13.62
N ASN A 51 -2.20 14.61 14.08
CA ASN A 51 -1.99 13.43 13.24
C ASN A 51 -3.30 13.05 12.57
N SER A 52 -3.42 13.35 11.28
CA SER A 52 -4.53 12.85 10.47
C SER A 52 -4.12 11.54 9.81
N GLY A 53 -4.77 10.45 10.22
CA GLY A 53 -4.73 9.19 9.47
C GLY A 53 -5.82 9.15 8.41
N ILE A 54 -5.68 8.22 7.47
CA ILE A 54 -6.76 7.97 6.51
C ILE A 54 -7.95 7.36 7.24
N PHE A 55 -7.77 6.35 8.10
CA PHE A 55 -8.88 5.66 8.78
C PHE A 55 -8.98 5.94 10.28
N VAL A 56 -7.93 6.46 10.90
CA VAL A 56 -7.87 6.72 12.34
C VAL A 56 -7.43 8.17 12.54
N CYS A 57 -8.18 8.91 13.36
CA CYS A 57 -7.84 10.25 13.81
C CYS A 57 -7.42 10.18 15.27
N ASP A 58 -6.57 11.12 15.70
CA ASP A 58 -6.22 11.23 17.12
C ASP A 58 -7.45 11.57 17.97
N ILE A 59 -7.47 11.05 19.21
CA ILE A 59 -8.65 11.02 20.10
C ILE A 59 -9.08 12.44 20.50
N GLU A 60 -8.13 13.37 20.63
CA GLU A 60 -8.39 14.76 21.01
C GLU A 60 -9.02 15.61 19.88
N GLY A 61 -9.05 15.12 18.63
CA GLY A 61 -9.56 15.85 17.45
C GLY A 61 -10.60 15.10 16.62
N MET A 62 -11.22 14.06 17.19
CA MET A 62 -12.03 13.07 16.48
C MET A 62 -13.29 13.65 15.81
N SER A 63 -13.92 14.70 16.40
CA SER A 63 -15.12 15.36 15.83
C SER A 63 -14.80 16.17 14.58
N ASP A 64 -13.68 16.90 14.57
CA ASP A 64 -13.29 17.78 13.46
C ASP A 64 -12.66 17.01 12.31
N CYS A 65 -11.99 15.88 12.60
CA CYS A 65 -11.34 15.03 11.62
C CYS A 65 -12.34 14.26 10.74
N MET A 66 -13.42 13.73 11.35
CA MET A 66 -14.49 13.05 10.61
C MET A 66 -15.32 14.02 9.75
N ALA A 67 -15.54 15.25 10.23
CA ALA A 67 -16.38 16.25 9.57
C ALA A 67 -15.74 16.88 8.32
N LYS A 68 -14.40 16.81 8.17
CA LYS A 68 -13.65 17.50 7.09
C LYS A 68 -12.86 16.54 6.20
N ARG A 69 -13.38 15.33 5.98
CA ARG A 69 -12.74 14.35 5.08
C ARG A 69 -12.91 14.79 3.63
N SER A 70 -11.81 15.05 2.93
CA SER A 70 -11.86 15.43 1.52
C SER A 70 -12.25 14.23 0.65
N THR A 71 -12.90 14.47 -0.50
CA THR A 71 -13.24 13.40 -1.47
C THR A 71 -12.02 12.57 -1.87
N VAL A 72 -10.84 13.20 -1.92
CA VAL A 72 -9.57 12.53 -2.24
C VAL A 72 -9.14 11.56 -1.14
N ASP A 73 -9.30 11.92 0.15
CA ASP A 73 -8.95 11.02 1.26
C ASP A 73 -9.86 9.80 1.30
N THR A 74 -11.15 9.99 1.02
CA THR A 74 -12.10 8.89 0.87
C THR A 74 -11.71 7.97 -0.28
N LEU A 75 -11.32 8.55 -1.44
CA LEU A 75 -10.89 7.79 -2.60
C LEU A 75 -9.60 6.99 -2.33
N ILE A 76 -8.60 7.60 -1.68
CA ILE A 76 -7.38 6.90 -1.28
C ILE A 76 -7.72 5.75 -0.33
N GLY A 77 -8.61 5.96 0.63
CA GLY A 77 -9.09 4.90 1.51
C GLY A 77 -9.73 3.73 0.76
N VAL A 78 -10.59 4.00 -0.23
CA VAL A 78 -11.19 2.96 -1.08
C VAL A 78 -10.13 2.18 -1.84
N PHE A 79 -9.13 2.85 -2.42
CA PHE A 79 -8.04 2.15 -3.13
C PHE A 79 -7.17 1.31 -2.20
N LEU A 80 -6.88 1.77 -0.99
CA LEU A 80 -6.15 0.96 0.00
C LEU A 80 -6.91 -0.31 0.39
N ILE A 81 -8.23 -0.21 0.59
CA ILE A 81 -9.08 -1.39 0.85
C ILE A 81 -9.03 -2.34 -0.36
N LEU A 82 -9.13 -1.82 -1.58
CA LEU A 82 -9.05 -2.63 -2.79
C LEU A 82 -7.68 -3.34 -2.93
N ILE A 83 -6.59 -2.65 -2.59
CA ILE A 83 -5.24 -3.24 -2.55
C ILE A 83 -5.19 -4.40 -1.55
N VAL A 84 -5.67 -4.20 -0.32
CA VAL A 84 -5.70 -5.26 0.70
C VAL A 84 -6.49 -6.48 0.22
N LEU A 85 -7.64 -6.28 -0.44
CA LEU A 85 -8.42 -7.37 -1.01
C LEU A 85 -7.64 -8.12 -2.10
N LEU A 86 -6.95 -7.40 -2.99
CA LEU A 86 -6.12 -8.01 -4.03
C LEU A 86 -4.90 -8.75 -3.46
N GLU A 87 -4.25 -8.20 -2.43
CA GLU A 87 -3.15 -8.83 -1.71
C GLU A 87 -3.59 -10.14 -1.05
N LEU A 88 -4.77 -10.15 -0.40
CA LEU A 88 -5.36 -11.36 0.19
C LEU A 88 -5.71 -12.40 -0.87
N ILE A 89 -6.28 -11.98 -2.00
CA ILE A 89 -6.58 -12.88 -3.13
C ILE A 89 -5.28 -13.46 -3.68
N ALA A 90 -4.25 -12.64 -3.91
CA ALA A 90 -2.95 -13.08 -4.43
C ALA A 90 -2.27 -14.07 -3.47
N LEU A 91 -2.29 -13.80 -2.17
CA LEU A 91 -1.72 -14.65 -1.14
C LEU A 91 -2.51 -15.97 -1.01
N GLY A 92 -3.84 -15.90 -0.97
CA GLY A 92 -4.70 -17.08 -0.97
C GLY A 92 -4.50 -17.95 -2.22
N TRP A 93 -4.35 -17.32 -3.38
CA TRP A 93 -4.05 -18.00 -4.64
C TRP A 93 -2.66 -18.66 -4.63
N SER A 94 -1.67 -17.98 -4.06
CA SER A 94 -0.31 -18.51 -3.87
C SER A 94 -0.27 -19.73 -2.95
N ILE A 95 -1.08 -19.74 -1.89
CA ILE A 95 -1.22 -20.90 -0.99
C ILE A 95 -2.00 -22.03 -1.67
N ALA A 96 -3.09 -21.71 -2.35
CA ALA A 96 -3.86 -22.69 -3.12
C ALA A 96 -2.97 -23.37 -4.17
N SER A 97 -2.11 -22.62 -4.86
CA SER A 97 -1.20 -23.21 -5.83
C SER A 97 -0.18 -24.16 -5.23
N PHE A 98 0.24 -23.99 -3.97
CA PHE A 98 1.01 -25.01 -3.24
C PHE A 98 0.19 -26.28 -2.98
N VAL A 99 -1.02 -26.14 -2.43
CA VAL A 99 -1.84 -27.29 -2.01
C VAL A 99 -2.32 -28.13 -3.20
N PHE A 100 -2.69 -27.48 -4.30
CA PHE A 100 -3.21 -28.17 -5.49
C PHE A 100 -2.10 -28.67 -6.43
N ALA A 101 -0.90 -28.08 -6.42
CA ALA A 101 0.20 -28.54 -7.25
C ALA A 101 0.68 -29.96 -6.91
N ASP A 102 0.47 -30.40 -5.67
CA ASP A 102 0.91 -31.71 -5.16
C ASP A 102 -0.11 -32.83 -5.44
N LYS A 103 -1.39 -32.50 -5.65
CA LYS A 103 -2.47 -33.48 -5.81
C LYS A 103 -2.82 -33.83 -7.26
N GLU A 104 -2.54 -32.97 -8.23
CA GLU A 104 -2.94 -33.19 -9.62
C GLU A 104 -1.74 -33.54 -10.53
N GLY A 105 -1.65 -34.81 -10.93
CA GLY A 105 -0.62 -35.39 -11.81
C GLY A 105 -0.73 -35.04 -13.31
N THR A 106 -1.39 -33.94 -13.68
CA THR A 106 -1.64 -33.57 -15.09
C THR A 106 -1.02 -32.21 -15.44
N SER A 107 0.08 -32.23 -16.22
CA SER A 107 0.92 -31.07 -16.56
C SER A 107 0.21 -29.86 -17.19
N ARG A 108 -0.97 -30.02 -17.81
CA ARG A 108 -1.67 -28.94 -18.53
C ARG A 108 -2.51 -28.00 -17.64
N ARG A 109 -3.01 -28.46 -16.48
CA ARG A 109 -3.81 -27.60 -15.57
C ARG A 109 -2.96 -26.69 -14.68
N LYS A 110 -1.65 -26.96 -14.59
CA LYS A 110 -0.71 -26.18 -13.77
C LYS A 110 -0.45 -24.77 -14.32
N LEU A 111 -0.58 -24.53 -15.63
CA LEU A 111 -0.34 -23.21 -16.24
C LEU A 111 -1.36 -22.15 -15.77
N ILE A 112 -2.64 -22.52 -15.71
CA ILE A 112 -3.75 -21.64 -15.31
C ILE A 112 -3.60 -21.16 -13.85
N LEU A 113 -2.88 -21.92 -13.03
CA LEU A 113 -2.75 -21.67 -11.61
C LEU A 113 -1.68 -20.61 -11.27
N PHE A 114 -0.69 -20.37 -12.13
CA PHE A 114 0.42 -19.46 -11.83
C PHE A 114 0.36 -18.11 -12.56
N THR A 115 -0.18 -18.08 -13.79
CA THR A 115 -0.36 -16.85 -14.57
C THR A 115 -1.09 -15.71 -13.84
N PRO A 116 -2.15 -15.93 -13.03
CA PRO A 116 -2.84 -14.82 -12.38
C PRO A 116 -2.00 -14.11 -11.29
N LEU A 117 -0.95 -14.73 -10.74
CA LEU A 117 -0.13 -14.14 -9.67
C LEU A 117 0.62 -12.88 -10.14
N SER A 118 1.20 -12.91 -11.35
CA SER A 118 1.88 -11.74 -11.91
C SER A 118 0.88 -10.61 -12.20
N VAL A 119 -0.31 -10.95 -12.70
CA VAL A 119 -1.39 -9.98 -12.97
C VAL A 119 -1.82 -9.28 -11.67
N PHE A 120 -2.02 -10.02 -10.58
CA PHE A 120 -2.34 -9.41 -9.28
C PHE A 120 -1.25 -8.45 -8.82
N SER A 121 0.03 -8.82 -8.93
CA SER A 121 1.14 -7.94 -8.56
C SER A 121 1.18 -6.65 -9.39
N PHE A 122 0.92 -6.72 -10.69
CA PHE A 122 0.82 -5.53 -11.55
C PHE A 122 -0.35 -4.63 -11.14
N LEU A 123 -1.53 -5.21 -10.88
CA LEU A 123 -2.70 -4.45 -10.45
C LEU A 123 -2.46 -3.75 -9.10
N ILE A 124 -1.86 -4.46 -8.13
CA ILE A 124 -1.50 -3.92 -6.82
C ILE A 124 -0.51 -2.75 -6.99
N CYS A 125 0.54 -2.91 -7.80
CA CYS A 125 1.51 -1.85 -8.08
C CYS A 125 0.85 -0.63 -8.73
N GLY A 126 -0.04 -0.84 -9.70
CA GLY A 126 -0.76 0.24 -10.38
C GLY A 126 -1.65 1.04 -9.42
N LEU A 127 -2.33 0.37 -8.51
CA LEU A 127 -3.15 1.02 -7.48
C LEU A 127 -2.31 1.79 -6.46
N PHE A 128 -1.17 1.24 -6.01
CA PHE A 128 -0.24 1.99 -5.14
C PHE A 128 0.28 3.24 -5.83
N LEU A 129 0.69 3.14 -7.10
CA LEU A 129 1.14 4.28 -7.89
C LEU A 129 0.05 5.36 -7.97
N LEU A 130 -1.20 4.95 -8.19
CA LEU A 130 -2.34 5.86 -8.24
C LEU A 130 -2.56 6.57 -6.90
N ILE A 131 -2.46 5.87 -5.77
CA ILE A 131 -2.55 6.46 -4.43
C ILE A 131 -1.45 7.50 -4.20
N ILE A 132 -0.20 7.14 -4.51
CA ILE A 132 0.95 8.03 -4.35
C ILE A 132 0.77 9.29 -5.21
N LEU A 133 0.31 9.12 -6.46
CA LEU A 133 0.03 10.24 -7.37
C LEU A 133 -1.09 11.14 -6.86
N LEU A 134 -2.22 10.56 -6.41
CA LEU A 134 -3.33 11.32 -5.84
C LEU A 134 -2.91 12.10 -4.60
N PHE A 135 -2.10 11.49 -3.73
CA PHE A 135 -1.56 12.15 -2.54
C PHE A 135 -0.61 13.30 -2.91
N ALA A 136 0.27 13.09 -3.89
CA ALA A 136 1.19 14.11 -4.38
C ALA A 136 0.46 15.30 -5.05
N LEU A 137 -0.56 15.02 -5.88
CA LEU A 137 -1.39 16.06 -6.50
C LEU A 137 -2.16 16.87 -5.45
N LYS A 138 -2.67 16.21 -4.40
CA LYS A 138 -3.34 16.89 -3.28
C LYS A 138 -2.39 17.80 -2.50
N GLN A 139 -1.15 17.37 -2.26
CA GLN A 139 -0.12 18.19 -1.62
C GLN A 139 0.19 19.45 -2.44
N ASN A 140 0.45 19.30 -3.74
CA ASN A 140 0.77 20.43 -4.62
C ASN A 140 -0.40 21.41 -4.77
N GLY A 141 -1.63 20.92 -4.88
CA GLY A 141 -2.82 21.79 -5.00
C GLY A 141 -3.15 22.62 -3.75
N GLN A 142 -2.62 22.26 -2.57
CA GLN A 142 -2.77 23.07 -1.36
C GLN A 142 -1.72 24.17 -1.23
N ILE A 143 -0.60 24.08 -1.95
CA ILE A 143 0.47 25.09 -1.91
C ILE A 143 0.05 26.39 -2.63
N GLU A 144 -0.87 26.31 -3.61
CA GLU A 144 -1.29 27.47 -4.41
C GLU A 144 -2.45 28.28 -3.79
N PHE A 145 -3.24 27.72 -2.87
CA PHE A 145 -4.41 28.40 -2.29
C PHE A 145 -4.12 29.18 -1.00
N ASP A 146 -2.93 29.04 -0.40
CA ASP A 146 -2.55 29.70 0.87
C ASP A 146 -1.67 30.94 0.68
N LEU A 147 -1.71 31.58 -0.49
CA LEU A 147 -0.99 32.85 -0.75
C LEU A 147 -1.57 34.07 0.00
N ASN A 148 -2.67 33.92 0.75
CA ASN A 148 -3.32 34.99 1.51
C ASN A 148 -3.41 34.75 3.05
N MET A 149 -2.83 33.67 3.58
CA MET A 149 -2.67 33.51 5.04
C MET A 149 -1.19 33.44 5.38
N SER A 150 -0.72 34.44 6.14
CA SER A 150 0.67 34.66 6.57
C SER A 150 1.21 33.64 7.59
N VAL A 151 0.79 32.38 7.51
CA VAL A 151 1.33 31.27 8.32
C VAL A 151 1.54 30.11 7.38
N ALA A 152 2.79 29.92 6.95
CA ALA A 152 3.20 28.77 6.16
C ALA A 152 2.97 27.47 6.98
N MET A 153 1.77 26.90 6.88
CA MET A 153 1.50 25.55 7.37
C MET A 153 2.15 24.56 6.41
N GLY A 154 3.44 24.29 6.61
CA GLY A 154 4.15 23.22 5.89
C GLY A 154 3.48 21.88 6.18
N ALA A 155 2.78 21.32 5.20
CA ALA A 155 2.21 19.98 5.29
C ALA A 155 3.33 18.94 5.14
N ASN A 156 3.89 18.48 6.26
CA ASN A 156 4.94 17.46 6.24
C ASN A 156 4.37 16.06 5.96
N ILE A 157 5.15 15.25 5.25
CA ILE A 157 4.82 13.86 4.90
C ILE A 157 4.74 13.02 6.18
N GLY A 158 3.64 12.27 6.30
CA GLY A 158 3.35 11.39 7.43
C GLY A 158 4.18 10.10 7.49
N TYR A 159 4.47 9.58 8.68
CA TYR A 159 5.14 8.28 8.83
C TYR A 159 4.33 7.13 8.19
N SER A 160 2.99 7.14 8.32
CA SER A 160 2.13 6.11 7.71
C SER A 160 2.18 6.14 6.18
N PHE A 161 2.35 7.31 5.57
CA PHE A 161 2.57 7.43 4.13
C PHE A 161 3.92 6.82 3.71
N ILE A 162 4.98 7.06 4.50
CA ILE A 162 6.29 6.44 4.26
C ILE A 162 6.19 4.92 4.31
N ILE A 163 5.46 4.37 5.28
CA ILE A 163 5.18 2.92 5.35
C ILE A 163 4.44 2.44 4.08
N CYS A 164 3.47 3.21 3.58
CA CYS A 164 2.79 2.90 2.31
C CYS A 164 3.78 2.84 1.14
N CYS A 165 4.75 3.77 1.08
CA CYS A 165 5.79 3.75 0.06
C CYS A 165 6.69 2.51 0.17
N PHE A 166 7.02 2.06 1.39
CA PHE A 166 7.74 0.80 1.58
C PHE A 166 6.92 -0.41 1.10
N ALA A 167 5.61 -0.45 1.41
CA ALA A 167 4.71 -1.47 0.86
C ALA A 167 4.73 -1.46 -0.67
N PHE A 168 4.66 -0.29 -1.29
CA PHE A 168 4.76 -0.15 -2.75
C PHE A 168 6.08 -0.70 -3.32
N VAL A 169 7.22 -0.38 -2.69
CA VAL A 169 8.52 -0.91 -3.11
C VAL A 169 8.56 -2.44 -3.02
N LEU A 170 8.02 -3.03 -1.95
CA LEU A 170 7.91 -4.49 -1.82
C LEU A 170 6.99 -5.10 -2.88
N ALA A 171 5.87 -4.44 -3.20
CA ALA A 171 4.98 -4.84 -4.29
C ALA A 171 5.70 -4.82 -5.66
N ILE A 172 6.56 -3.84 -5.91
CA ILE A 172 7.38 -3.81 -7.14
C ILE A 172 8.28 -5.05 -7.21
N PHE A 173 8.92 -5.43 -6.10
CA PHE A 173 9.77 -6.63 -6.06
C PHE A 173 8.98 -7.94 -6.22
N SER A 174 7.69 -7.97 -5.91
CA SER A 174 6.87 -9.17 -6.15
C SER A 174 6.58 -9.40 -7.64
N VAL A 175 6.63 -8.37 -8.49
CA VAL A 175 6.42 -8.48 -9.95
C VAL A 175 7.48 -9.36 -10.64
N PRO A 176 8.80 -9.10 -10.54
CA PRO A 176 9.80 -9.96 -11.16
C PRO A 176 9.80 -11.36 -10.57
N ALA A 177 9.50 -11.53 -9.27
CA ALA A 177 9.33 -12.85 -8.67
C ALA A 177 8.17 -13.63 -9.31
N GLY A 178 7.03 -12.98 -9.54
CA GLY A 178 5.87 -13.56 -10.24
C GLY A 178 6.15 -13.88 -11.71
N LEU A 179 6.86 -12.99 -12.42
CA LEU A 179 7.27 -13.22 -13.81
C LEU A 179 8.27 -14.38 -13.93
N PHE A 180 9.24 -14.45 -13.01
CA PHE A 180 10.22 -15.53 -12.96
C PHE A 180 9.57 -16.89 -12.72
N LEU A 181 8.54 -16.96 -11.87
CA LEU A 181 7.74 -18.17 -11.68
C LEU A 181 7.04 -18.64 -12.96
N THR A 182 6.44 -17.70 -13.70
CA THR A 182 5.80 -17.99 -14.98
C THR A 182 6.84 -18.47 -16.01
N PHE A 183 7.98 -17.79 -16.11
CA PHE A 183 9.05 -18.12 -17.05
C PHE A 183 9.71 -19.47 -16.77
N LEU A 184 10.06 -19.76 -15.51
CA LEU A 184 10.63 -21.05 -15.12
C LEU A 184 9.70 -22.21 -15.45
N ARG A 185 8.38 -21.97 -15.50
CA ARG A 185 7.40 -23.00 -15.80
C ARG A 185 7.26 -23.25 -17.30
N GLU A 186 7.36 -22.22 -18.13
CA GLU A 186 7.32 -22.37 -19.60
C GLU A 186 8.51 -23.20 -20.13
N ASN A 187 9.64 -23.17 -19.42
CA ASN A 187 10.87 -23.84 -19.83
C ASN A 187 11.08 -25.24 -19.20
N THR A 188 10.13 -25.75 -18.41
CA THR A 188 10.18 -27.09 -17.76
C THR A 188 8.99 -27.95 -18.13
#